data_AF-M7N0M2-F1
#
_entry.id   AF-M7N0M2-F1
#
_cell.length_a   1.000
_cell.length_b   1.000
_cell.length_c   1.000
_cell.angle_alpha   90.00
_cell.angle_beta   90.00
_cell.angle_gamma   90.00
#
_symmetry.space_group_name_H-M   'P 1'
#
loop_
_entity.id
_entity.type
_entity.pdbx_description
1 polymer ?
#
loop_
_entity_poly.entity_id
_entity_poly.type
_entity_poly.pdbx_seq_one_letter_code
_entity_poly.pdbx_strand_id
1 'polypeptide(L)'
;MLNRRYLRIKAMQNIFAFLQCRQSNYHLALDQIREQFAPDLNSMEVQDPVKLQENRKAASDLFIKSHEERKLQGADAYTAEQAAAAQNALTYYNKLVQQDGDRLRKNMVVEAEALAGRYLKFLLLLLELRRYAAAERERRLETGRRAGPDEKNWLANKVLDRLEQNKLLQTEAIRQNLNWNGEEEFIRQLYRDVLLQDEAFLAYLKADAPDFEADRTLVQHLVKKVFFKHELVEGMMEGQDMYWSENRDVLKSMVQRTIKEMEESSEGGGCGAGRAIGELGG
;
A
#
# COMPACT_ATOMS: atom_id res chain seq x y z
N MET A 1 0.62 -14.17 4.86
CA MET A 1 -0.61 -13.71 4.17
C MET A 1 -1.14 -12.39 4.74
N LEU A 2 -1.49 -11.43 3.87
CA LEU A 2 -2.24 -10.23 4.24
C LEU A 2 -3.56 -10.60 4.95
N ASN A 3 -4.00 -9.77 5.90
CA ASN A 3 -5.23 -10.03 6.65
C ASN A 3 -6.44 -10.16 5.71
N ARG A 4 -7.18 -11.28 5.77
CA ARG A 4 -8.37 -11.54 4.94
C ARG A 4 -9.44 -10.44 5.05
N ARG A 5 -9.52 -9.76 6.20
CA ARG A 5 -10.41 -8.61 6.37
C ARG A 5 -9.95 -7.42 5.52
N TYR A 6 -8.64 -7.14 5.52
CA TYR A 6 -8.07 -6.06 4.74
C TYR A 6 -8.23 -6.28 3.23
N LEU A 7 -7.94 -7.49 2.74
CA LEU A 7 -8.14 -7.83 1.32
C LEU A 7 -9.59 -7.63 0.88
N ARG A 8 -10.57 -7.99 1.74
CA ARG A 8 -11.99 -7.74 1.45
C ARG A 8 -12.33 -6.25 1.39
N ILE A 9 -11.79 -5.44 2.30
CA ILE A 9 -12.00 -3.99 2.29
C ILE A 9 -11.41 -3.37 1.02
N LYS A 10 -10.15 -3.70 0.67
CA LYS A 10 -9.52 -3.20 -0.56
C LYS A 10 -10.25 -3.67 -1.83
N ALA A 11 -10.71 -4.93 -1.86
CA ALA A 11 -11.52 -5.43 -2.97
C ALA A 11 -12.84 -4.64 -3.09
N MET A 12 -13.52 -4.38 -1.97
CA MET A 12 -14.76 -3.61 -1.95
C MET A 12 -14.54 -2.15 -2.39
N GLN A 13 -13.46 -1.50 -1.93
CA GLN A 13 -13.07 -0.16 -2.39
C GLN A 13 -12.83 -0.12 -3.90
N ASN A 14 -12.11 -1.12 -4.45
CA ASN A 14 -11.85 -1.20 -5.90
C ASN A 14 -13.13 -1.48 -6.71
N ILE A 15 -14.03 -2.34 -6.21
CA ILE A 15 -15.33 -2.58 -6.86
C ILE A 15 -16.16 -1.30 -6.86
N PHE A 16 -16.20 -0.59 -5.73
CA PHE A 16 -16.90 0.70 -5.63
C PHE A 16 -16.33 1.74 -6.60
N ALA A 17 -14.99 1.87 -6.64
CA ALA A 17 -14.32 2.74 -7.60
C ALA A 17 -14.65 2.37 -9.05
N PHE A 18 -14.69 1.07 -9.37
CA PHE A 18 -15.07 0.60 -10.70
C PHE A 18 -16.52 0.94 -11.06
N LEU A 19 -17.46 0.81 -10.12
CA LEU A 19 -18.85 1.21 -10.33
C LEU A 19 -18.98 2.71 -10.57
N GLN A 20 -18.23 3.53 -9.82
CA GLN A 20 -18.20 4.97 -10.01
C GLN A 20 -17.61 5.35 -11.38
N CYS A 21 -16.50 4.73 -11.78
CA CYS A 21 -15.92 4.90 -13.11
C CYS A 21 -16.93 4.53 -14.21
N ARG A 22 -17.67 3.42 -14.06
CA ARG A 22 -18.71 3.04 -15.01
C ARG A 22 -19.81 4.09 -15.15
N GLN A 23 -20.30 4.65 -14.04
CA GLN A 23 -21.29 5.72 -14.07
C GLN A 23 -20.74 6.98 -14.76
N SER A 24 -19.49 7.37 -14.44
CA SER A 24 -18.83 8.50 -15.09
C SER A 24 -18.65 8.27 -16.59
N ASN A 25 -18.21 7.08 -17.01
CA ASN A 25 -17.99 6.71 -18.41
C ASN A 25 -19.31 6.70 -19.20
N TYR A 26 -20.43 6.36 -18.54
CA TYR A 26 -21.76 6.47 -19.15
C TYR A 26 -22.11 7.93 -19.48
N HIS A 27 -21.85 8.87 -18.56
CA HIS A 27 -22.06 10.29 -18.83
C HIS A 27 -21.13 10.83 -19.92
N LEU A 28 -19.86 10.42 -19.93
CA LEU A 28 -18.91 10.78 -21.00
C LEU A 28 -19.38 10.32 -22.38
N ALA A 29 -19.98 9.13 -22.48
CA ALA A 29 -20.54 8.65 -23.74
C ALA A 29 -21.77 9.46 -24.20
N LEU A 30 -22.61 9.91 -23.27
CA LEU A 30 -23.72 10.83 -23.58
C LEU A 30 -23.21 12.20 -24.03
N ASP A 31 -22.16 12.72 -23.39
CA ASP A 31 -21.53 13.98 -23.78
C ASP A 31 -20.89 13.88 -25.16
N GLN A 32 -20.28 12.75 -25.51
CA GLN A 32 -19.77 12.50 -26.86
C GLN A 32 -20.87 12.57 -27.93
N ILE A 33 -22.04 11.97 -27.66
CA ILE A 33 -23.21 12.09 -28.56
C ILE A 33 -23.67 13.55 -28.65
N ARG A 34 -23.68 14.26 -27.51
CA ARG A 34 -24.07 15.68 -27.47
C ARG A 34 -23.14 16.56 -28.30
N GLU A 35 -21.82 16.32 -28.25
CA GLU A 35 -20.83 17.04 -29.04
C GLU A 35 -20.94 16.73 -30.53
N GLN A 36 -21.20 15.47 -30.89
CA GLN A 36 -21.37 15.06 -32.30
C GLN A 36 -22.54 15.77 -32.99
N PHE A 37 -23.62 16.05 -32.25
CA PHE A 37 -24.79 16.78 -32.76
C PHE A 37 -24.82 18.26 -32.31
N ALA A 38 -23.68 18.81 -31.87
CA ALA A 38 -23.58 20.24 -31.59
C ALA A 38 -23.56 21.04 -32.91
N PRO A 39 -24.04 22.29 -32.92
CA PRO A 39 -23.96 23.12 -34.11
C PRO A 39 -22.51 23.33 -34.53
N ASP A 40 -22.17 22.97 -35.77
CA ASP A 40 -20.84 23.20 -36.31
C ASP A 40 -20.69 24.68 -36.69
N LEU A 41 -19.88 25.40 -35.90
CA LEU A 41 -19.63 26.83 -36.05
C LEU A 41 -18.79 27.17 -37.29
N ASN A 42 -18.14 26.18 -37.92
CA ASN A 42 -17.27 26.37 -39.09
C ASN A 42 -17.97 26.08 -40.41
N SER A 43 -19.19 25.54 -40.39
CA SER A 43 -19.94 25.24 -41.60
C SER A 43 -20.59 26.50 -42.18
N MET A 44 -20.49 26.66 -43.50
CA MET A 44 -21.17 27.72 -44.26
C MET A 44 -22.65 27.40 -44.51
N GLU A 45 -23.12 26.20 -44.15
CA GLU A 45 -24.51 25.75 -44.31
C GLU A 45 -25.35 26.10 -43.07
N VAL A 46 -26.59 26.57 -43.31
CA VAL A 46 -27.55 26.85 -42.22
C VAL A 46 -28.03 25.52 -41.64
N GLN A 47 -27.64 25.26 -40.40
CA GLN A 47 -28.06 24.07 -39.67
C GLN A 47 -29.42 24.29 -39.02
N ASP A 48 -30.27 23.26 -39.06
CA ASP A 48 -31.55 23.27 -38.35
C ASP A 48 -31.33 22.82 -36.89
N PRO A 49 -31.48 23.73 -35.91
CA PRO A 49 -31.27 23.42 -34.50
C PRO A 49 -32.28 22.39 -33.97
N VAL A 50 -33.49 22.34 -34.54
CA VAL A 50 -34.54 21.41 -34.12
C VAL A 50 -34.17 19.99 -34.53
N LYS A 51 -33.77 19.81 -35.80
CA LYS A 51 -33.36 18.51 -36.33
C LYS A 51 -32.12 17.95 -35.61
N LEU A 52 -31.14 18.81 -35.30
CA LEU A 52 -29.97 18.39 -34.50
C LEU A 52 -30.36 17.96 -33.09
N GLN A 53 -31.30 18.66 -32.46
CA GLN A 53 -31.81 18.30 -31.14
C GLN A 53 -32.58 16.97 -31.15
N GLU A 54 -33.38 16.72 -32.19
CA GLU A 54 -34.09 15.45 -32.40
C GLU A 54 -33.13 14.29 -32.64
N ASN A 55 -32.15 14.47 -33.53
CA ASN A 55 -31.11 13.49 -33.80
C ASN A 55 -30.32 13.13 -32.53
N ARG A 56 -29.95 14.13 -31.74
CA ARG A 56 -29.27 13.93 -30.46
C ARG A 56 -30.11 13.10 -29.49
N LYS A 57 -31.40 13.42 -29.34
CA LYS A 57 -32.32 12.67 -28.46
C LYS A 57 -32.45 11.22 -28.92
N ALA A 58 -32.70 11.01 -30.21
CA ALA A 58 -32.85 9.68 -30.79
C ALA A 58 -31.58 8.81 -30.62
N ALA A 59 -30.40 9.37 -30.87
CA ALA A 59 -29.12 8.68 -30.66
C ALA A 59 -28.87 8.38 -29.18
N SER A 60 -29.22 9.31 -28.28
CA SER A 60 -29.10 9.11 -26.83
C SER A 60 -30.03 8.00 -26.34
N ASP A 61 -31.29 7.98 -26.78
CA ASP A 61 -32.26 6.94 -26.41
C ASP A 61 -31.84 5.56 -26.93
N LEU A 62 -31.27 5.50 -28.14
CA LEU A 62 -30.70 4.27 -28.70
C LEU A 62 -29.52 3.77 -27.88
N PHE A 63 -28.62 4.67 -27.46
CA PHE A 63 -27.50 4.34 -26.56
C PHE A 63 -28.02 3.85 -25.20
N ILE A 64 -29.00 4.52 -24.59
CA ILE A 64 -29.59 4.13 -23.31
C ILE A 64 -30.23 2.75 -23.41
N LYS A 65 -30.96 2.43 -24.47
CA LYS A 65 -31.51 1.07 -24.64
C LYS A 65 -30.40 0.02 -24.83
N SER A 66 -29.35 0.38 -25.55
CA SER A 66 -28.25 -0.53 -25.89
C SER A 66 -27.19 -0.69 -24.77
N HIS A 67 -27.15 0.21 -23.78
CA HIS A 67 -26.10 0.21 -22.75
C HIS A 67 -26.25 -0.93 -21.73
N GLU A 68 -27.50 -1.36 -21.46
CA GLU A 68 -27.78 -2.42 -20.49
C GLU A 68 -27.30 -3.79 -20.99
N GLU A 69 -27.55 -4.07 -22.28
CA GLU A 69 -27.19 -5.34 -22.91
C GLU A 69 -25.81 -5.32 -23.59
N ARG A 70 -25.13 -4.17 -23.56
CA ARG A 70 -23.80 -3.91 -24.15
C ARG A 70 -23.70 -4.27 -25.64
N LYS A 71 -24.83 -4.30 -26.34
CA LYS A 71 -24.95 -4.59 -27.76
C LYS A 71 -25.92 -3.59 -28.35
N LEU A 72 -25.63 -3.14 -29.57
CA LEU A 72 -26.54 -2.26 -30.30
C LEU A 72 -27.83 -3.04 -30.58
N GLN A 73 -28.96 -2.54 -30.07
CA GLN A 73 -30.27 -3.13 -30.30
C GLN A 73 -31.22 -2.12 -30.94
N GLY A 74 -32.04 -2.59 -31.89
CA GLY A 74 -33.10 -1.76 -32.49
C GLY A 74 -32.61 -0.66 -33.43
N ALA A 75 -31.43 -0.84 -34.07
CA ALA A 75 -30.86 0.12 -35.02
C ALA A 75 -31.76 0.36 -36.24
N ASP A 76 -32.62 -0.59 -36.59
CA ASP A 76 -33.51 -0.53 -37.77
C ASP A 76 -34.57 0.59 -37.69
N ALA A 77 -34.84 1.11 -36.50
CA ALA A 77 -35.80 2.19 -36.27
C ALA A 77 -35.18 3.61 -36.36
N TYR A 78 -33.86 3.71 -36.60
CA TYR A 78 -33.12 4.97 -36.55
C TYR A 78 -32.41 5.25 -37.87
N THR A 79 -32.05 6.52 -38.10
CA THR A 79 -31.23 6.89 -39.25
C THR A 79 -29.81 6.33 -39.12
N ALA A 80 -29.13 6.12 -40.24
CA ALA A 80 -27.75 5.62 -40.24
C ALA A 80 -26.79 6.49 -39.41
N GLU A 81 -27.01 7.81 -39.39
CA GLU A 81 -26.21 8.76 -38.61
C GLU A 81 -26.44 8.62 -37.10
N GLN A 82 -27.70 8.49 -36.67
CA GLN A 82 -28.06 8.27 -35.26
C GLN A 82 -27.52 6.91 -34.76
N ALA A 83 -27.62 5.87 -35.59
CA ALA A 83 -27.10 4.55 -35.27
C ALA A 83 -25.57 4.53 -35.18
N ALA A 84 -24.88 5.23 -36.08
CA ALA A 84 -23.43 5.37 -36.04
C ALA A 84 -22.96 6.13 -34.79
N ALA A 85 -23.63 7.22 -34.41
CA ALA A 85 -23.34 7.98 -33.20
C ALA A 85 -23.50 7.12 -31.93
N ALA A 86 -24.61 6.38 -31.82
CA ALA A 86 -24.84 5.47 -30.70
C ALA A 86 -23.83 4.32 -30.66
N GLN A 87 -23.46 3.75 -31.81
CA GLN A 87 -22.44 2.69 -31.90
C GLN A 87 -21.05 3.19 -31.51
N ASN A 88 -20.67 4.40 -31.93
CA ASN A 88 -19.41 5.02 -31.55
C ASN A 88 -19.34 5.26 -30.04
N ALA A 89 -20.41 5.82 -29.45
CA ALA A 89 -20.53 6.03 -28.01
C ALA A 89 -20.49 4.72 -27.21
N LEU A 90 -21.15 3.66 -27.69
CA LEU A 90 -21.11 2.33 -27.08
C LEU A 90 -19.72 1.71 -27.12
N THR A 91 -19.03 1.84 -28.26
CA THR A 91 -17.65 1.35 -28.44
C THR A 91 -16.69 2.12 -27.52
N TYR A 92 -16.86 3.43 -27.43
CA TYR A 92 -16.10 4.30 -26.54
C TYR A 92 -16.31 3.94 -25.07
N TYR A 93 -17.56 3.83 -24.62
CA TYR A 93 -17.91 3.38 -23.26
C TYR A 93 -17.29 2.02 -22.92
N ASN A 94 -17.47 1.01 -23.80
CA ASN A 94 -16.93 -0.32 -23.57
C ASN A 94 -15.40 -0.32 -23.46
N LYS A 95 -14.72 0.48 -24.30
CA LYS A 95 -13.27 0.65 -24.24
C LYS A 95 -12.83 1.25 -22.90
N LEU A 96 -13.47 2.33 -22.45
CA LEU A 96 -13.13 2.97 -21.17
C LEU A 96 -13.37 2.03 -19.98
N VAL A 97 -14.49 1.32 -19.96
CA VAL A 97 -14.81 0.36 -18.89
C VAL A 97 -13.78 -0.78 -18.83
N GLN A 98 -13.33 -1.29 -19.97
CA GLN A 98 -12.25 -2.29 -19.99
C GLN A 98 -10.94 -1.71 -19.45
N GLN A 99 -10.54 -0.52 -19.91
CA GLN A 99 -9.33 0.16 -19.48
C GLN A 99 -9.31 0.44 -17.97
N ASP A 100 -10.42 0.95 -17.42
CA ASP A 100 -10.55 1.17 -15.98
C ASP A 100 -10.51 -0.14 -15.19
N GLY A 101 -11.19 -1.18 -15.68
CA GLY A 101 -11.18 -2.50 -15.04
C GLY A 101 -9.76 -3.08 -14.95
N ASP A 102 -8.99 -3.00 -16.04
CA ASP A 102 -7.62 -3.48 -16.07
C ASP A 102 -6.68 -2.62 -15.21
N ARG A 103 -6.85 -1.29 -15.24
CA ARG A 103 -6.09 -0.35 -14.40
C ARG A 103 -6.31 -0.64 -12.92
N LEU A 104 -7.56 -0.74 -12.47
CA LEU A 104 -7.88 -1.01 -11.07
C LEU A 104 -7.38 -2.39 -10.62
N ARG A 105 -7.48 -3.41 -11.48
CA ARG A 105 -6.92 -4.74 -11.17
C ARG A 105 -5.41 -4.68 -10.97
N LYS A 106 -4.68 -4.03 -11.87
CA LYS A 106 -3.22 -3.88 -11.78
C LYS A 106 -2.83 -3.08 -10.54
N ASN A 107 -3.48 -1.94 -10.31
CA ASN A 107 -3.21 -1.10 -9.15
C ASN A 107 -3.41 -1.88 -7.84
N MET A 108 -4.47 -2.68 -7.72
CA MET A 108 -4.71 -3.48 -6.52
C MET A 108 -3.56 -4.45 -6.20
N VAL A 109 -2.95 -5.06 -7.22
CA VAL A 109 -1.79 -5.97 -7.05
C VAL A 109 -0.57 -5.16 -6.61
N VAL A 110 -0.27 -4.06 -7.29
CA VAL A 110 0.87 -3.18 -6.97
C VAL A 110 0.77 -2.65 -5.53
N GLU A 111 -0.41 -2.22 -5.09
CA GLU A 111 -0.63 -1.76 -3.71
C GLU A 111 -0.42 -2.87 -2.67
N ALA A 112 -0.83 -4.11 -2.99
CA ALA A 112 -0.62 -5.25 -2.10
C ALA A 112 0.87 -5.62 -2.00
N GLU A 113 1.60 -5.59 -3.12
CA GLU A 113 3.06 -5.82 -3.16
C GLU A 113 3.81 -4.71 -2.41
N ALA A 114 3.43 -3.44 -2.62
CA ALA A 114 4.03 -2.31 -1.92
C ALA A 114 3.83 -2.43 -0.40
N LEU A 115 2.64 -2.83 0.06
CA LEU A 115 2.38 -3.07 1.48
C LEU A 115 3.23 -4.21 2.05
N ALA A 116 3.41 -5.31 1.29
CA ALA A 116 4.29 -6.40 1.69
C ALA A 116 5.75 -5.94 1.79
N GLY A 117 6.23 -5.17 0.81
CA GLY A 117 7.57 -4.57 0.83
C GLY A 117 7.77 -3.62 2.02
N ARG A 118 6.80 -2.75 2.33
CA ARG A 118 6.85 -1.86 3.50
C ARG A 118 6.91 -2.66 4.81
N TYR A 119 6.15 -3.76 4.90
CA TYR A 119 6.20 -4.63 6.07
C TYR A 119 7.61 -5.20 6.28
N LEU A 120 8.25 -5.69 5.21
CA LEU A 120 9.64 -6.17 5.28
C LEU A 120 10.61 -5.04 5.64
N LYS A 121 10.47 -3.87 5.01
CA LYS A 121 11.30 -2.68 5.29
C LYS A 121 11.18 -2.25 6.76
N PHE A 122 10.00 -2.35 7.36
CA PHE A 122 9.80 -2.06 8.78
C PHE A 122 10.50 -3.10 9.69
N LEU A 123 10.54 -4.38 9.32
CA LEU A 123 11.35 -5.36 10.06
C LEU A 123 12.85 -5.04 9.97
N LEU A 124 13.32 -4.62 8.79
CA LEU A 124 14.70 -4.18 8.61
C LEU A 124 15.02 -2.94 9.45
N LEU A 125 14.05 -2.05 9.69
CA LEU A 125 14.25 -0.86 10.55
C LEU A 125 14.72 -1.25 11.95
N LEU A 126 14.18 -2.33 12.52
CA LEU A 126 14.61 -2.83 13.84
C LEU A 126 16.08 -3.25 13.84
N LEU A 127 16.53 -3.88 12.76
CA LEU A 127 17.93 -4.28 12.58
C LEU A 127 18.84 -3.07 12.36
N GLU A 128 18.39 -2.09 11.58
CA GLU A 128 19.13 -0.85 11.36
C GLU A 128 19.29 -0.03 12.65
N LEU A 129 18.27 0.02 13.50
CA LEU A 129 18.38 0.64 14.84
C LEU A 129 19.39 -0.10 15.72
N ARG A 130 19.47 -1.44 15.64
CA ARG A 130 20.51 -2.23 16.33
C ARG A 130 21.90 -1.92 15.80
N ARG A 131 22.08 -1.84 14.48
CA ARG A 131 23.36 -1.49 13.84
C ARG A 131 23.80 -0.09 14.22
N TYR A 132 22.88 0.88 14.18
CA TYR A 132 23.14 2.25 14.61
C TYR A 132 23.57 2.32 16.09
N ALA A 133 22.87 1.59 16.97
CA ALA A 133 23.23 1.50 18.39
C ALA A 133 24.63 0.93 18.60
N ALA A 134 25.01 -0.10 17.83
CA ALA A 134 26.34 -0.72 17.90
C ALA A 134 27.44 0.27 17.50
N ALA A 135 27.27 0.95 16.37
CA ALA A 135 28.22 1.95 15.88
C ALA A 135 28.34 3.15 16.85
N GLU A 136 27.22 3.61 17.43
CA GLU A 136 27.23 4.68 18.42
C GLU A 136 27.95 4.26 19.71
N ARG A 137 27.75 3.02 20.17
CA ARG A 137 28.48 2.45 21.31
C ARG A 137 29.98 2.38 21.04
N GLU A 138 30.39 1.84 19.89
CA GLU A 138 31.79 1.75 19.48
C GLU A 138 32.46 3.13 19.48
N ARG A 139 31.83 4.11 18.82
CA ARG A 139 32.31 5.49 18.81
C ARG A 139 32.48 6.10 20.21
N ARG A 140 31.56 5.81 21.13
CA ARG A 140 31.66 6.28 22.53
C ARG A 140 32.83 5.65 23.27
N LEU A 141 33.07 4.35 23.04
CA LEU A 141 34.20 3.63 23.64
C LEU A 141 35.54 4.16 23.09
N GLU A 142 35.65 4.39 21.79
CA GLU A 142 36.84 4.97 21.14
C GLU A 142 37.15 6.39 21.64
N THR A 143 36.12 7.22 21.82
CA THR A 143 36.27 8.61 22.27
C THR A 143 36.43 8.75 23.79
N GLY A 144 36.47 7.64 24.53
CA GLY A 144 36.56 7.63 26.00
C GLY A 144 35.32 8.19 26.71
N ARG A 145 34.23 8.47 25.98
CA ARG A 145 32.97 8.99 26.52
C ARG A 145 32.15 7.82 27.06
N ARG A 146 32.34 7.49 28.35
CA ARG A 146 31.55 6.46 29.04
C ARG A 146 30.13 6.90 29.41
N ALA A 147 29.78 8.18 29.23
CA ALA A 147 28.44 8.67 29.48
C ALA A 147 27.48 8.19 28.38
N GLY A 148 26.54 7.32 28.75
CA GLY A 148 25.50 6.79 27.88
C GLY A 148 24.87 5.52 28.48
N PRO A 149 23.68 5.11 28.01
CA PRO A 149 23.11 3.83 28.42
C PRO A 149 23.97 2.66 27.91
N ASP A 150 23.98 1.53 28.63
CA ASP A 150 24.64 0.31 28.16
C ASP A 150 23.70 -0.44 27.21
N GLU A 151 23.98 -0.41 25.91
CA GLU A 151 23.15 -1.07 24.91
C GLU A 151 23.38 -2.59 24.85
N LYS A 152 24.18 -3.18 25.74
CA LYS A 152 24.52 -4.62 25.68
C LYS A 152 23.30 -5.52 25.55
N ASN A 153 22.23 -5.26 26.29
CA ASN A 153 20.99 -6.03 26.20
C ASN A 153 20.32 -5.87 24.83
N TRP A 154 20.19 -4.65 24.31
CA TRP A 154 19.62 -4.40 22.97
C TRP A 154 20.45 -5.04 21.86
N LEU A 155 21.78 -4.93 21.96
CA LEU A 155 22.71 -5.53 21.01
C LEU A 155 22.77 -7.05 21.11
N ALA A 156 22.33 -7.66 22.20
CA ALA A 156 22.26 -9.12 22.39
C ALA A 156 20.81 -9.65 22.35
N ASN A 157 19.86 -8.83 21.89
CA ASN A 157 18.45 -9.19 21.88
C ASN A 157 18.19 -10.36 20.92
N LYS A 158 17.71 -11.47 21.48
CA LYS A 158 17.54 -12.74 20.77
C LYS A 158 16.48 -12.66 19.68
N VAL A 159 15.48 -11.77 19.80
CA VAL A 159 14.45 -11.57 18.76
C VAL A 159 15.05 -10.87 17.54
N LEU A 160 15.93 -9.91 17.74
CA LEU A 160 16.64 -9.24 16.64
C LEU A 160 17.62 -10.20 15.95
N ASP A 161 18.29 -11.09 16.70
CA ASP A 161 19.12 -12.15 16.11
C ASP A 161 18.31 -13.06 15.19
N ARG A 162 17.08 -13.42 15.57
CA ARG A 162 16.21 -14.24 14.71
C ARG A 162 15.81 -13.51 13.44
N LEU A 163 15.51 -12.22 13.53
CA LEU A 163 15.21 -11.41 12.35
C LEU A 163 16.42 -11.35 11.41
N GLU A 164 17.60 -11.10 11.96
CA GLU A 164 18.84 -11.02 11.18
C GLU A 164 19.18 -12.35 10.49
N GLN A 165 19.02 -13.48 11.19
CA GLN A 165 19.29 -14.82 10.66
C GLN A 165 18.18 -15.36 9.74
N ASN A 166 17.06 -14.66 9.59
CA ASN A 166 15.95 -15.11 8.77
C ASN A 166 16.27 -15.01 7.27
N LYS A 167 16.66 -16.15 6.67
CA LYS A 167 17.03 -16.24 5.24
C LYS A 167 15.95 -15.75 4.28
N LEU A 168 14.67 -15.91 4.62
CA LEU A 168 13.58 -15.44 3.77
C LEU A 168 13.49 -13.91 3.79
N LEU A 169 13.60 -13.30 4.98
CA LEU A 169 13.66 -11.84 5.10
C LEU A 169 14.84 -11.26 4.31
N GLN A 170 16.03 -11.85 4.46
CA GLN A 170 17.23 -11.37 3.77
C GLN A 170 17.10 -11.53 2.24
N THR A 171 16.61 -12.69 1.77
CA THR A 171 16.41 -12.94 0.33
C THR A 171 15.41 -11.96 -0.28
N GLU A 172 14.25 -11.77 0.36
CA GLU A 172 13.21 -10.86 -0.15
C GLU A 172 13.64 -9.40 -0.08
N ALA A 173 14.38 -9.00 0.97
CA ALA A 173 14.96 -7.67 1.06
C ALA A 173 15.92 -7.37 -0.11
N ILE A 174 16.80 -8.32 -0.46
CA ILE A 174 17.71 -8.19 -1.60
C ILE A 174 16.92 -8.15 -2.91
N ARG A 175 15.97 -9.08 -3.11
CA ARG A 175 15.17 -9.20 -4.32
C ARG A 175 14.39 -7.93 -4.63
N GLN A 176 13.83 -7.29 -3.60
CA GLN A 176 13.02 -6.08 -3.71
C GLN A 176 13.83 -4.79 -3.50
N ASN A 177 15.16 -4.91 -3.33
CA ASN A 177 16.06 -3.80 -3.01
C ASN A 177 15.59 -2.94 -1.81
N LEU A 178 15.13 -3.60 -0.75
CA LEU A 178 14.65 -2.94 0.47
C LEU A 178 15.82 -2.68 1.41
N ASN A 179 16.07 -1.41 1.69
CA ASN A 179 17.06 -0.96 2.67
C ASN A 179 16.69 0.45 3.18
N TRP A 180 17.46 0.94 4.15
CA TRP A 180 17.33 2.30 4.70
C TRP A 180 18.53 3.18 4.34
N ASN A 181 19.26 2.84 3.27
CA ASN A 181 20.38 3.66 2.81
C ASN A 181 19.85 5.02 2.33
N GLY A 182 20.55 6.10 2.67
CA GLY A 182 20.10 7.46 2.40
C GLY A 182 19.11 8.02 3.42
N GLU A 183 18.70 7.23 4.42
CA GLU A 183 17.78 7.62 5.49
C GLU A 183 18.48 7.62 6.86
N GLU A 184 19.80 7.86 6.88
CA GLU A 184 20.62 7.77 8.09
C GLU A 184 20.22 8.81 9.15
N GLU A 185 19.75 9.98 8.71
CA GLU A 185 19.24 11.01 9.61
C GLU A 185 17.93 10.60 10.28
N PHE A 186 17.03 9.93 9.53
CA PHE A 186 15.81 9.36 10.11
C PHE A 186 16.14 8.30 11.17
N ILE A 187 17.07 7.37 10.88
CA ILE A 187 17.50 6.35 11.84
C ILE A 187 18.11 7.00 13.09
N ARG A 188 18.96 8.01 12.90
CA ARG A 188 19.60 8.76 13.99
C ARG A 188 18.56 9.42 14.90
N GLN A 189 17.61 10.15 14.33
CA GLN A 189 16.56 10.83 15.09
C GLN A 189 15.65 9.81 15.79
N LEU A 190 15.26 8.75 15.09
CA LEU A 190 14.45 7.69 15.67
C LEU A 190 15.17 7.00 16.84
N TYR A 191 16.48 6.82 16.76
CA TYR A 191 17.25 6.28 17.89
C TYR A 191 17.36 7.28 19.05
N ARG A 192 17.80 8.51 18.80
CA ARG A 192 18.16 9.48 19.85
C ARG A 192 16.96 10.16 20.50
N ASP A 193 16.01 10.58 19.67
CA ASP A 193 14.91 11.44 20.09
C ASP A 193 13.66 10.63 20.44
N VAL A 194 13.62 9.36 20.02
CA VAL A 194 12.47 8.47 20.27
C VAL A 194 12.87 7.29 21.14
N LEU A 195 13.79 6.44 20.67
CA LEU A 195 14.10 5.19 21.36
C LEU A 195 14.78 5.44 22.73
N LEU A 196 15.73 6.36 22.80
CA LEU A 196 16.40 6.72 24.06
C LEU A 196 15.53 7.54 25.03
N GLN A 197 14.35 8.00 24.61
CA GLN A 197 13.39 8.69 25.48
C GLN A 197 12.34 7.74 26.06
N ASP A 198 12.24 6.51 25.55
CA ASP A 198 11.25 5.53 26.03
C ASP A 198 11.70 4.86 27.35
N GLU A 199 10.86 4.99 28.38
CA GLU A 199 11.15 4.47 29.71
C GLU A 199 11.29 2.94 29.73
N ALA A 200 10.48 2.21 28.95
CA ALA A 200 10.53 0.75 28.91
C ALA A 200 11.82 0.26 28.25
N PHE A 201 12.27 0.94 27.20
CA PHE A 201 13.56 0.70 26.57
C PHE A 201 14.71 0.93 27.55
N LEU A 202 14.75 2.08 28.22
CA LEU A 202 15.80 2.40 29.19
C LEU A 202 15.81 1.43 30.38
N ALA A 203 14.63 0.97 30.83
CA ALA A 203 14.51 -0.04 31.87
C ALA A 203 15.05 -1.41 31.40
N TYR A 204 14.72 -1.82 30.19
CA TYR A 204 15.22 -3.05 29.59
C TYR A 204 16.75 -3.05 29.42
N LEU A 205 17.35 -1.92 29.04
CA LEU A 205 18.80 -1.80 28.95
C LEU A 205 19.51 -2.05 30.30
N LYS A 206 18.83 -1.80 31.42
CA LYS A 206 19.35 -2.00 32.78
C LYS A 206 18.96 -3.35 33.39
N ALA A 207 18.13 -4.14 32.71
CA ALA A 207 17.68 -5.43 33.22
C ALA A 207 18.85 -6.41 33.32
N ASP A 208 18.88 -7.18 34.41
CA ASP A 208 19.85 -8.26 34.57
C ASP A 208 19.47 -9.45 33.68
N ALA A 209 20.27 -9.69 32.64
CA ALA A 209 20.19 -10.84 31.75
C ALA A 209 18.75 -11.15 31.25
N PRO A 210 18.15 -10.28 30.41
CA PRO A 210 16.81 -10.49 29.89
C PRO A 210 16.68 -11.83 29.15
N ASP A 211 15.57 -12.53 29.40
CA ASP A 211 15.22 -13.75 28.69
C ASP A 211 14.55 -13.45 27.34
N PHE A 212 14.23 -14.49 26.57
CA PHE A 212 13.60 -14.31 25.26
C PHE A 212 12.22 -13.63 25.35
N GLU A 213 11.47 -13.86 26.43
CA GLU A 213 10.17 -13.25 26.62
C GLU A 213 10.27 -11.75 26.93
N ALA A 214 11.26 -11.34 27.73
CA ALA A 214 11.60 -9.95 27.96
C ALA A 214 12.01 -9.25 26.66
N ASP A 215 12.88 -9.89 25.87
CA ASP A 215 13.30 -9.40 24.55
C ASP A 215 12.10 -9.19 23.62
N ARG A 216 11.22 -10.19 23.53
CA ARG A 216 10.01 -10.14 22.69
C ARG A 216 9.04 -9.07 23.15
N THR A 217 8.83 -8.96 24.45
CA THR A 217 7.92 -7.97 25.04
C THR A 217 8.39 -6.55 24.76
N LEU A 218 9.70 -6.29 24.88
CA LEU A 218 10.28 -4.99 24.52
C LEU A 218 10.03 -4.67 23.04
N VAL A 219 10.41 -5.57 22.12
CA VAL A 219 10.27 -5.29 20.68
C VAL A 219 8.79 -5.07 20.32
N GLN A 220 7.87 -5.82 20.92
CA GLN A 220 6.44 -5.59 20.76
C GLN A 220 5.99 -4.22 21.28
N HIS A 221 6.49 -3.79 22.45
CA HIS A 221 6.22 -2.47 23.01
C HIS A 221 6.72 -1.37 22.07
N LEU A 222 7.98 -1.43 21.65
CA LEU A 222 8.59 -0.44 20.75
C LEU A 222 7.78 -0.29 19.47
N VAL A 223 7.45 -1.40 18.81
CA VAL A 223 6.62 -1.36 17.61
C VAL A 223 5.24 -0.76 17.92
N LYS A 224 4.51 -1.31 18.89
CA LYS A 224 3.08 -0.98 19.08
C LYS A 224 2.83 0.40 19.70
N LYS A 225 3.67 0.79 20.65
CA LYS A 225 3.47 1.93 21.57
C LYS A 225 4.37 3.10 21.22
N VAL A 226 5.54 2.85 20.63
CA VAL A 226 6.50 3.89 20.28
C VAL A 226 6.42 4.19 18.79
N PHE A 227 6.91 3.30 17.93
CA PHE A 227 7.09 3.58 16.49
C PHE A 227 5.77 3.89 15.77
N PHE A 228 4.76 3.03 15.87
CA PHE A 228 3.45 3.24 15.21
C PHE A 228 2.59 4.37 15.80
N LYS A 229 3.12 5.14 16.75
CA LYS A 229 2.47 6.29 17.36
C LYS A 229 3.29 7.57 17.26
N HIS A 230 4.54 7.49 16.81
CA HIS A 230 5.44 8.61 16.81
C HIS A 230 5.36 9.39 15.49
N GLU A 231 5.28 10.72 15.58
CA GLU A 231 5.12 11.60 14.42
C GLU A 231 6.25 11.48 13.40
N LEU A 232 7.49 11.26 13.86
CA LEU A 232 8.64 11.00 12.98
C LEU A 232 8.42 9.79 12.07
N VAL A 233 7.89 8.68 12.61
CA VAL A 233 7.61 7.48 11.82
C VAL A 233 6.39 7.70 10.94
N GLU A 234 5.36 8.38 11.45
CA GLU A 234 4.17 8.73 10.68
C GLU A 234 4.56 9.54 9.42
N GLY A 235 5.30 10.64 9.57
CA GLY A 235 5.71 11.49 8.45
C GLY A 235 6.62 10.76 7.46
N MET A 236 7.54 9.94 7.94
CA MET A 236 8.40 9.13 7.08
C MET A 236 7.61 8.10 6.26
N MET A 237 6.60 7.48 6.86
CA MET A 237 5.78 6.49 6.19
C MET A 237 4.74 7.13 5.25
N GLU A 238 4.14 8.27 5.61
CA GLU A 238 3.25 9.04 4.72
C GLU A 238 3.98 9.52 3.46
N GLY A 239 5.25 9.92 3.58
CA GLY A 239 6.09 10.26 2.43
C GLY A 239 6.33 9.09 1.47
N GLN A 240 6.24 7.84 1.96
CA GLN A 240 6.44 6.61 1.18
C GLN A 240 5.13 5.91 0.79
N ASP A 241 4.02 6.22 1.46
CA ASP A 241 2.72 5.59 1.32
C ASP A 241 1.61 6.62 1.44
N MET A 242 1.06 7.03 0.29
CA MET A 242 -0.07 7.96 0.27
C MET A 242 -1.32 7.40 0.97
N TYR A 243 -1.43 6.08 1.11
CA TYR A 243 -2.52 5.39 1.82
C TYR A 243 -2.10 4.94 3.24
N TRP A 244 -1.08 5.57 3.82
CA TRP A 244 -0.54 5.18 5.13
C TRP A 244 -1.61 5.10 6.20
N SER A 245 -2.54 6.05 6.27
CA SER A 245 -3.63 6.06 7.26
C SER A 245 -4.46 4.77 7.27
N GLU A 246 -4.67 4.16 6.10
CA GLU A 246 -5.36 2.87 5.96
C GLU A 246 -4.41 1.67 6.20
N ASN A 247 -3.19 1.78 5.72
CA ASN A 247 -2.20 0.70 5.69
C ASN A 247 -1.51 0.49 7.04
N ARG A 248 -1.41 1.54 7.86
CA ARG A 248 -0.69 1.59 9.14
C ARG A 248 -1.14 0.48 10.08
N ASP A 249 -2.44 0.33 10.30
CA ASP A 249 -2.97 -0.67 11.24
C ASP A 249 -2.72 -2.10 10.76
N VAL A 250 -2.73 -2.30 9.44
CA VAL A 250 -2.46 -3.60 8.82
C VAL A 250 -0.98 -3.94 8.98
N LEU A 251 -0.09 -3.02 8.62
CA LEU A 251 1.36 -3.18 8.77
C LEU A 251 1.72 -3.44 10.24
N LYS A 252 1.14 -2.66 11.16
CA LYS A 252 1.28 -2.86 12.60
C LYS A 252 0.87 -4.26 13.03
N SER A 253 -0.29 -4.72 12.58
CA SER A 253 -0.78 -6.06 12.92
C SER A 253 0.14 -7.17 12.39
N MET A 254 0.69 -6.99 11.19
CA MET A 254 1.61 -7.95 10.57
C MET A 254 2.92 -8.01 11.34
N VAL A 255 3.55 -6.86 11.62
CA VAL A 255 4.82 -6.80 12.38
C VAL A 255 4.63 -7.38 13.78
N GLN A 256 3.56 -6.99 14.49
CA GLN A 256 3.25 -7.50 15.83
C GLN A 256 3.06 -9.02 15.83
N ARG A 257 2.33 -9.55 14.84
CA ARG A 257 2.10 -10.98 14.70
C ARG A 257 3.41 -11.73 14.47
N THR A 258 4.25 -11.23 13.57
CA THR A 258 5.55 -11.83 13.28
C THR A 258 6.43 -11.90 14.51
N ILE A 259 6.52 -10.83 15.30
CA ILE A 259 7.29 -10.83 16.55
C ILE A 259 6.67 -11.78 17.58
N LYS A 260 5.34 -11.81 17.69
CA LYS A 260 4.62 -12.67 18.64
C LYS A 260 4.80 -14.16 18.34
N GLU A 261 4.79 -14.54 17.07
CA GLU A 261 4.93 -15.94 16.62
C GLU A 261 6.40 -16.42 16.66
N MET A 262 7.34 -15.57 17.06
CA MET A 262 8.70 -16.02 17.34
C MET A 262 8.72 -16.79 18.66
N GLU A 263 9.33 -17.97 18.60
CA GLU A 263 9.57 -18.85 19.74
C GLU A 263 11.08 -18.89 20.04
N GLU A 264 11.42 -19.09 21.31
CA GLU A 264 12.79 -19.40 21.72
C GLU A 264 13.11 -20.80 21.17
N SER A 265 14.01 -20.93 20.19
CA SER A 265 14.29 -22.27 19.67
C SER A 265 15.02 -23.10 20.72
N SER A 266 14.38 -24.18 21.16
CA SER A 266 15.10 -25.41 21.46
C SER A 266 15.74 -25.93 20.18
N GLU A 267 17.00 -26.34 20.24
CA GLU A 267 17.74 -26.92 19.11
C GLU A 267 16.87 -27.94 18.34
N GLY A 268 16.66 -27.70 17.04
CA GLY A 268 15.97 -28.63 16.14
C GLY A 268 14.45 -28.41 15.99
N GLY A 269 14.03 -27.37 15.27
CA GLY A 269 12.62 -27.23 14.86
C GLY A 269 12.40 -25.98 14.01
N GLY A 270 11.79 -26.14 12.84
CA GLY A 270 11.66 -25.11 11.80
C GLY A 270 11.19 -23.73 12.31
N CYS A 271 12.03 -22.73 12.01
CA CYS A 271 11.91 -21.31 12.35
C CYS A 271 10.47 -20.76 12.17
N GLY A 272 9.78 -20.44 13.28
CA GLY A 272 8.44 -19.82 13.27
C GLY A 272 8.40 -18.49 12.51
N ALA A 273 9.49 -17.70 12.57
CA ALA A 273 9.65 -16.47 11.78
C ALA A 273 9.73 -16.75 10.27
N GLY A 274 10.23 -17.93 9.86
CA GLY A 274 10.23 -18.37 8.47
C GLY A 274 8.83 -18.72 7.96
N ARG A 275 7.92 -19.22 8.81
CA ARG A 275 6.51 -19.43 8.44
C ARG A 275 5.77 -18.11 8.26
N ALA A 276 5.87 -17.19 9.21
CA ALA A 276 5.21 -15.89 9.13
C ALA A 276 5.65 -15.05 7.91
N ILE A 277 6.92 -15.12 7.53
CA ILE A 277 7.49 -14.42 6.36
C ILE A 277 7.31 -15.23 5.06
N GLY A 278 7.47 -16.55 5.10
CA GLY A 278 7.31 -17.45 3.95
C GLY A 278 5.88 -17.51 3.41
N GLU A 279 4.86 -17.30 4.25
CA GLU A 279 3.47 -17.15 3.82
C GLU A 279 3.17 -15.81 3.08
N LEU A 280 4.17 -14.97 2.82
CA LEU A 280 4.05 -13.72 2.05
C LEU A 280 4.74 -13.80 0.68
N GLY A 281 5.63 -14.78 0.45
CA GLY A 281 6.41 -14.93 -0.78
C GLY A 281 5.90 -16.00 -1.76
N GLY A 282 4.74 -16.62 -1.48
CA GLY A 282 4.11 -17.67 -2.30
C GLY A 282 2.71 -17.32 -2.74
#